data_AF-A0A947BE59-F1
#
_entry.id   AF-A0A947BE59-F1
#
_cell.length_a   1.000
_cell.length_b   1.000
_cell.length_c   1.000
_cell.angle_alpha   90.00
_cell.angle_beta   90.00
_cell.angle_gamma   90.00
#
_symmetry.space_group_name_H-M   'P 1'
#
loop_
_entity.id
_entity.type
_entity.pdbx_description
1 polymer ?
#
loop_
_entity_poly.entity_id
_entity_poly.type
_entity_poly.pdbx_seq_one_letter_code
_entity_poly.pdbx_strand_id
1 'polypeptide(L)'
;MKRTTLGRTGIEVSDYCLGTMTWGNQTPEAEAHAQIDAALAAGIDFMDTAEMYPVAPKAETIGNTERVIGNWVQKSGRRDDVVIATKHTGESALVRDNKPIGPDTVRDVLEGSLRRLRTDYVDLYQFHWPNRGSFMFRKNWDFDPREQPPA
;
A
#
# COMPACT_ATOMS: atom_id res chain seq x y z
N MET A 1 14.82 -8.47 -16.60
CA MET A 1 14.25 -8.74 -15.27
C MET A 1 13.63 -10.14 -15.26
N LYS A 2 13.80 -10.93 -14.19
CA LYS A 2 13.08 -12.20 -14.02
C LYS A 2 11.64 -11.93 -13.58
N ARG A 3 10.70 -12.75 -14.06
CA ARG A 3 9.26 -12.66 -13.78
C ARG A 3 8.82 -13.84 -12.92
N THR A 4 7.85 -13.62 -12.04
CA THR A 4 7.26 -14.62 -11.16
C THR A 4 5.74 -14.46 -11.13
N THR A 5 5.00 -15.57 -11.23
CA THR A 5 3.53 -15.58 -11.08
C THR A 5 3.13 -15.34 -9.61
N LEU A 6 2.19 -14.43 -9.38
CA LEU A 6 1.66 -14.14 -8.05
C LEU A 6 0.68 -15.23 -7.59
N GLY A 7 1.20 -16.24 -6.90
CA GLY A 7 0.38 -17.31 -6.34
C GLY A 7 -0.38 -18.09 -7.43
N ARG A 8 -1.72 -18.02 -7.41
CA ARG A 8 -2.59 -18.70 -8.38
C ARG A 8 -3.38 -17.74 -9.28
N THR A 9 -3.02 -16.46 -9.30
CA THR A 9 -3.82 -15.41 -9.95
C THR A 9 -3.58 -15.30 -11.46
N GLY A 10 -2.43 -15.81 -11.94
CA GLY A 10 -1.97 -15.58 -13.32
C GLY A 10 -1.38 -14.18 -13.55
N ILE A 11 -1.31 -13.33 -12.53
CA ILE A 11 -0.63 -12.03 -12.61
C ILE A 11 0.88 -12.29 -12.53
N GLU A 12 1.62 -11.83 -13.54
CA GLU A 12 3.07 -11.85 -13.54
C GLU A 12 3.60 -10.57 -12.90
N VAL A 13 4.61 -10.70 -12.03
CA VAL A 13 5.32 -9.57 -11.41
C VAL A 13 6.81 -9.71 -11.59
N SER A 14 7.54 -8.60 -11.49
CA SER A 14 9.00 -8.61 -11.42
C SER A 14 9.46 -9.29 -10.13
N ASP A 15 10.61 -9.97 -10.16
CA ASP A 15 11.15 -10.69 -8.99
C ASP A 15 11.56 -9.73 -7.84
N TYR A 16 11.58 -8.42 -8.11
CA TYR A 16 11.75 -7.36 -7.14
C TYR A 16 10.51 -6.46 -7.13
N CYS A 17 10.12 -5.97 -5.95
CA CYS A 17 9.05 -5.01 -5.76
C CYS A 17 9.61 -3.67 -5.28
N LEU A 18 9.16 -2.57 -5.87
CA LEU A 18 9.47 -1.21 -5.42
C LEU A 18 8.58 -0.85 -4.23
N GLY A 19 9.15 -0.79 -3.03
CA GLY A 19 8.48 -0.30 -1.83
C GLY A 19 8.46 1.23 -1.78
N THR A 20 7.32 1.80 -1.38
CA THR A 20 7.06 3.25 -1.59
C THR A 20 6.80 4.05 -0.31
N MET A 21 6.97 3.44 0.87
CA MET A 21 6.50 3.99 2.15
C MET A 21 7.10 5.34 2.57
N THR A 22 8.14 5.85 1.92
CA THR A 22 8.77 7.15 2.25
C THR A 22 8.21 8.32 1.43
N TRP A 23 7.45 8.04 0.37
CA TRP A 23 7.04 9.03 -0.62
C TRP A 23 5.93 9.95 -0.11
N GLY A 24 6.13 11.26 -0.24
CA GLY A 24 5.23 12.27 0.31
C GLY A 24 5.49 12.62 1.77
N ASN A 25 6.62 12.16 2.33
CA ASN A 25 7.18 12.61 3.61
C ASN A 25 8.69 12.82 3.53
N GLN A 26 9.47 11.73 3.48
CA GLN A 26 10.93 11.80 3.41
C GLN A 26 11.44 11.93 1.97
N THR A 27 10.69 11.40 1.01
CA THR A 27 10.99 11.47 -0.41
C THR A 27 10.01 12.44 -1.08
N PRO A 28 10.49 13.56 -1.63
CA PRO A 28 9.68 14.48 -2.42
C PRO A 28 9.07 13.80 -3.66
N GLU A 29 7.94 14.31 -4.12
CA GLU A 29 7.20 13.74 -5.25
C GLU A 29 8.05 13.58 -6.52
N ALA A 30 8.86 14.59 -6.87
CA ALA A 30 9.71 14.54 -8.06
C ALA A 30 10.75 13.41 -7.98
N GLU A 31 11.33 13.17 -6.80
CA GLU A 31 12.28 12.07 -6.60
C GLU A 31 11.57 10.71 -6.59
N ALA A 32 10.36 10.63 -6.04
CA ALA A 32 9.54 9.42 -6.12
C ALA A 32 9.20 9.08 -7.58
N HIS A 33 8.83 10.06 -8.41
CA HIS A 33 8.59 9.85 -9.84
C HIS A 33 9.85 9.36 -10.56
N ALA A 34 11.02 9.95 -10.25
CA ALA A 34 12.29 9.48 -10.78
C ALA A 34 12.62 8.03 -10.36
N GLN A 35 12.26 7.62 -9.14
CA GLN A 35 12.40 6.23 -8.69
C GLN A 35 11.47 5.28 -9.45
N ILE A 36 10.23 5.67 -9.75
CA ILE A 36 9.31 4.88 -10.58
C ILE A 36 9.90 4.69 -11.98
N ASP A 37 10.36 5.78 -12.61
CA ASP A 37 10.91 5.73 -13.96
C ASP A 37 12.19 4.88 -14.03
N ALA A 38 13.07 4.99 -13.03
CA ALA A 38 14.27 4.18 -12.92
C ALA A 38 13.97 2.69 -12.69
N ALA A 39 12.97 2.38 -11.85
CA ALA A 39 12.52 1.01 -11.60
C ALA A 39 11.99 0.37 -12.89
N LEU A 40 11.11 1.08 -13.62
CA LEU A 40 10.58 0.63 -14.90
C LEU A 40 11.69 0.43 -15.95
N ALA A 41 12.67 1.32 -16.01
CA ALA A 41 13.83 1.18 -16.90
C ALA A 41 14.68 -0.08 -16.58
N ALA A 42 14.71 -0.50 -15.32
CA ALA A 42 15.35 -1.76 -14.90
C ALA A 42 14.44 -3.00 -15.07
N GLY A 43 13.19 -2.80 -15.52
CA GLY A 43 12.16 -3.84 -15.67
C GLY A 43 11.46 -4.22 -14.37
N ILE A 44 11.55 -3.39 -13.33
CA ILE A 44 10.76 -3.51 -12.09
C ILE A 44 9.44 -2.78 -12.30
N ASP A 45 8.36 -3.53 -12.41
CA ASP A 45 6.99 -3.04 -12.63
C ASP A 45 6.07 -3.22 -11.41
N PHE A 46 6.51 -3.95 -10.39
CA PHE A 46 5.69 -4.24 -9.22
C PHE A 46 5.93 -3.19 -8.13
N MET A 47 4.88 -2.47 -7.74
CA MET A 47 4.94 -1.42 -6.72
C MET A 47 4.03 -1.74 -5.53
N ASP A 48 4.56 -1.52 -4.33
CA ASP A 48 3.85 -1.75 -3.07
C ASP A 48 3.60 -0.43 -2.33
N THR A 49 2.34 -0.15 -2.05
CA THR A 49 1.88 1.02 -1.28
C THR A 49 0.83 0.62 -0.23
N ALA A 50 0.28 1.56 0.52
CA ALA A 50 -0.82 1.37 1.44
C ALA A 50 -1.56 2.69 1.66
N GLU A 51 -2.84 2.64 2.01
CA GLU A 51 -3.62 3.86 2.30
C GLU A 51 -3.02 4.74 3.41
N MET A 52 -2.28 4.12 4.35
CA MET A 52 -1.70 4.82 5.50
C MET A 52 -0.35 5.46 5.18
N TYR A 53 0.30 5.06 4.09
CA TYR A 53 1.63 5.55 3.76
C TYR A 53 1.58 7.05 3.43
N PRO A 54 2.62 7.80 3.82
CA PRO A 54 3.99 7.37 4.17
C PRO A 54 4.26 7.11 5.67
N VAL A 55 5.46 6.60 5.96
CA VAL A 55 6.02 6.43 7.31
C VAL A 55 6.99 7.57 7.67
N ALA A 56 7.19 7.93 8.94
CA ALA A 56 6.33 7.62 10.08
C ALA A 56 4.95 8.28 9.91
N PRO A 57 3.84 7.55 10.13
CA PRO A 57 2.50 8.04 9.80
C PRO A 57 2.12 9.22 10.69
N LYS A 58 1.56 10.26 10.07
CA LYS A 58 0.94 11.42 10.73
C LYS A 58 -0.42 11.68 10.09
N ALA A 59 -1.36 12.25 10.85
CA ALA A 59 -2.72 12.46 10.36
C ALA A 59 -2.74 13.27 9.05
N GLU A 60 -1.83 14.23 8.90
CA GLU A 60 -1.74 15.15 7.77
C GLU A 60 -1.16 14.49 6.51
N THR A 61 -0.43 13.39 6.65
CA THR A 61 0.28 12.75 5.53
C THR A 61 -0.37 11.46 5.05
N ILE A 62 -1.36 10.92 5.74
CA ILE A 62 -2.05 9.68 5.37
C ILE A 62 -2.53 9.72 3.91
N GLY A 63 -2.13 8.71 3.15
CA GLY A 63 -2.47 8.52 1.74
C GLY A 63 -1.60 9.33 0.78
N ASN A 64 -0.61 10.10 1.26
CA ASN A 64 0.24 10.89 0.36
C ASN A 64 1.04 10.03 -0.60
N THR A 65 1.49 8.83 -0.17
CA THR A 65 2.19 7.91 -1.07
C THR A 65 1.31 7.49 -2.25
N GLU A 66 0.03 7.16 -2.01
CA GLU A 66 -0.91 6.86 -3.08
C GLU A 66 -1.18 8.08 -3.98
N ARG A 67 -1.25 9.30 -3.42
CA ARG A 67 -1.38 10.54 -4.20
C ARG A 67 -0.16 10.78 -5.10
N VAL A 68 1.04 10.55 -4.59
CA VAL A 68 2.30 10.67 -5.35
C VAL A 68 2.31 9.71 -6.53
N ILE A 69 1.93 8.44 -6.30
CA ILE A 69 1.79 7.43 -7.37
C ILE A 69 0.69 7.86 -8.37
N GLY A 70 -0.46 8.31 -7.88
CA GLY A 70 -1.55 8.74 -8.75
C GLY A 70 -1.22 9.96 -9.60
N ASN A 71 -0.44 10.90 -9.07
CA ASN A 71 0.09 12.03 -9.84
C ASN A 71 1.02 11.54 -10.96
N TRP A 72 1.89 10.54 -10.69
CA TRP A 72 2.72 9.92 -11.72
C TRP A 72 1.87 9.21 -12.78
N VAL A 73 0.86 8.44 -12.38
CA VAL A 73 -0.07 7.75 -13.30
C VAL A 73 -0.77 8.75 -14.21
N GLN A 74 -1.35 9.82 -13.65
CA GLN A 74 -2.03 10.84 -14.45
C GLN A 74 -1.06 11.56 -15.40
N LYS A 75 0.15 11.89 -14.94
CA LYS A 75 1.14 12.64 -15.73
C LYS A 75 1.72 11.80 -16.86
N SER A 76 2.00 10.53 -16.60
CA SER A 76 2.67 9.64 -17.55
C SER A 76 1.71 8.94 -18.50
N GLY A 77 0.48 8.66 -18.07
CA GLY A 77 -0.46 7.80 -18.79
C GLY A 77 -0.07 6.32 -18.77
N ARG A 78 0.92 5.93 -17.96
CA ARG A 78 1.55 4.59 -17.96
C ARG A 78 0.99 3.67 -16.87
N ARG A 79 -0.33 3.75 -16.60
CA ARG A 79 -0.97 2.88 -15.60
C ARG A 79 -0.76 1.40 -15.92
N ASP A 80 -0.84 1.04 -17.18
CA ASP A 80 -0.77 -0.36 -17.64
C ASP A 80 0.67 -0.91 -17.65
N ASP A 81 1.68 -0.06 -17.41
CA ASP A 81 3.08 -0.48 -17.33
C ASP A 81 3.47 -0.95 -15.91
N VAL A 82 2.58 -0.81 -14.92
CA VAL A 82 2.86 -1.12 -13.52
C VAL A 82 1.80 -2.02 -12.91
N VAL A 83 2.25 -2.93 -12.04
CA VAL A 83 1.40 -3.71 -11.14
C VAL A 83 1.38 -2.99 -9.79
N ILE A 84 0.20 -2.55 -9.35
CA ILE A 84 0.04 -1.79 -8.09
C ILE A 84 -0.60 -2.67 -7.03
N ALA A 85 0.13 -2.89 -5.93
CA ALA A 85 -0.41 -3.41 -4.69
C ALA A 85 -0.69 -2.28 -3.70
N THR A 86 -1.91 -2.26 -3.15
CA THR A 86 -2.22 -1.42 -1.97
C THR A 86 -2.82 -2.25 -0.83
N LYS A 87 -2.96 -1.64 0.33
CA LYS A 87 -3.35 -2.31 1.56
C LYS A 87 -4.42 -1.54 2.31
N HIS A 88 -5.39 -2.28 2.84
CA HIS A 88 -6.28 -1.83 3.88
C HIS A 88 -5.56 -1.90 5.22
N THR A 89 -5.42 -0.76 5.89
CA THR A 89 -4.83 -0.65 7.24
C THR A 89 -5.74 -1.35 8.24
N GLY A 90 -5.19 -2.16 9.14
CA GLY A 90 -5.98 -2.65 10.27
C GLY A 90 -6.24 -1.55 11.30
N GLU A 91 -6.63 -1.93 12.52
CA GLU A 91 -6.89 -0.96 13.59
C GLU A 91 -5.67 -0.08 13.85
N SER A 92 -5.88 1.24 13.83
CA SER A 92 -4.87 2.26 14.07
C SER A 92 -5.54 3.53 14.59
N ALA A 93 -5.00 4.13 15.66
CA ALA A 93 -5.52 5.39 16.17
C ALA A 93 -5.37 6.56 15.19
N LEU A 94 -4.47 6.42 14.20
CA LEU A 94 -4.24 7.42 13.17
C LEU A 94 -5.19 7.26 11.97
N VAL A 95 -5.82 6.08 11.80
CA VAL A 95 -6.60 5.76 10.61
C VAL A 95 -7.98 5.25 11.03
N ARG A 96 -9.03 5.96 10.62
CA ARG A 96 -10.44 5.59 10.87
C ARG A 96 -10.76 5.30 12.34
N ASP A 97 -10.13 6.01 13.27
CA ASP A 97 -10.41 5.90 14.71
C ASP A 97 -10.45 4.45 15.23
N ASN A 98 -9.39 3.68 14.92
CA ASN A 98 -9.26 2.26 15.28
C ASN A 98 -10.31 1.31 14.68
N LYS A 99 -11.13 1.71 13.69
CA LYS A 99 -12.07 0.78 13.05
C LYS A 99 -11.31 -0.40 12.40
N PRO A 100 -11.68 -1.66 12.69
CA PRO A 100 -10.99 -2.83 12.14
C PRO A 100 -11.31 -3.02 10.65
N ILE A 101 -10.63 -3.98 10.04
CA ILE A 101 -10.97 -4.41 8.67
C ILE A 101 -12.31 -5.13 8.73
N GLY A 102 -13.30 -4.65 7.98
CA GLY A 102 -14.62 -5.28 7.93
C GLY A 102 -15.39 -4.99 6.64
N PRO A 103 -16.55 -5.64 6.46
CA PRO A 103 -17.40 -5.40 5.28
C PRO A 103 -17.71 -3.92 5.07
N ASP A 104 -17.95 -3.19 6.16
CA ASP A 104 -18.31 -1.76 6.17
C ASP A 104 -17.10 -0.81 6.02
N THR A 105 -15.91 -1.32 5.73
CA THR A 105 -14.71 -0.50 5.50
C THR A 105 -14.02 -0.85 4.19
N VAL A 106 -14.03 -2.13 3.79
CA VAL A 106 -13.26 -2.63 2.64
C VAL A 106 -13.56 -1.84 1.37
N ARG A 107 -14.84 -1.59 1.07
CA ARG A 107 -15.25 -0.82 -0.11
C ARG A 107 -14.76 0.62 -0.03
N ASP A 108 -15.11 1.34 1.03
CA ASP A 108 -14.82 2.78 1.16
C ASP A 108 -13.32 3.05 1.15
N VAL A 109 -12.53 2.16 1.77
CA VAL A 109 -11.07 2.25 1.80
C VAL A 109 -10.49 2.00 0.41
N LEU A 110 -10.91 0.94 -0.28
CA LEU A 110 -10.45 0.66 -1.63
C LEU A 110 -10.79 1.82 -2.58
N GLU A 111 -12.02 2.32 -2.56
CA GLU A 111 -12.43 3.46 -3.38
C GLU A 111 -11.64 4.73 -3.03
N GLY A 112 -11.30 4.93 -1.76
CA GLY A 112 -10.38 5.99 -1.32
C GLY A 112 -8.99 5.86 -1.92
N SER A 113 -8.43 4.64 -1.91
CA SER A 113 -7.15 4.33 -2.54
C SER A 113 -7.19 4.56 -4.05
N LEU A 114 -8.22 4.07 -4.75
CA LEU A 114 -8.41 4.26 -6.19
C LEU A 114 -8.47 5.75 -6.58
N ARG A 115 -9.21 6.57 -5.80
CA ARG A 115 -9.25 8.03 -6.00
C ARG A 115 -7.86 8.68 -5.85
N ARG A 116 -7.07 8.29 -4.85
CA ARG A 116 -5.72 8.84 -4.64
C ARG A 116 -4.74 8.36 -5.70
N LEU A 117 -4.81 7.09 -6.08
CA LEU A 117 -4.00 6.45 -7.13
C LEU A 117 -4.41 6.87 -8.56
N ARG A 118 -5.56 7.55 -8.71
CA ARG A 118 -6.09 8.01 -10.00
C ARG A 118 -6.19 6.89 -11.04
N THR A 119 -6.69 5.74 -10.59
CA THR A 119 -6.96 4.56 -11.40
C THR A 119 -8.26 3.91 -10.92
N ASP A 120 -8.88 3.13 -11.78
CA ASP A 120 -10.10 2.37 -11.54
C ASP A 120 -9.84 0.96 -10.97
N TYR A 121 -8.58 0.50 -10.95
CA TYR A 121 -8.21 -0.80 -10.38
C TYR A 121 -6.84 -0.83 -9.69
N VAL A 122 -6.68 -1.78 -8.77
CA VAL A 122 -5.38 -2.23 -8.25
C VAL A 122 -5.24 -3.72 -8.54
N ASP A 123 -4.02 -4.15 -8.83
CA ASP A 123 -3.72 -5.52 -9.23
C ASP A 123 -3.74 -6.48 -8.03
N LEU A 124 -3.36 -5.96 -6.85
CA LEU A 124 -3.35 -6.70 -5.60
C LEU A 124 -3.86 -5.81 -4.46
N TYR A 125 -4.91 -6.29 -3.78
CA TYR A 125 -5.41 -5.65 -2.56
C TYR A 125 -5.19 -6.54 -1.36
N GLN A 126 -4.56 -6.00 -0.32
CA GLN A 126 -4.10 -6.77 0.83
C GLN A 126 -4.66 -6.21 2.13
N PHE A 127 -4.69 -7.04 3.16
CA PHE A 127 -4.89 -6.59 4.53
C PHE A 127 -3.53 -6.36 5.18
N HIS A 128 -3.28 -5.13 5.61
CA HIS A 128 -1.95 -4.69 6.05
C HIS A 128 -1.51 -5.44 7.32
N TRP A 129 -2.45 -5.72 8.22
CA TRP A 129 -2.27 -6.61 9.36
C TRP A 129 -3.61 -7.19 9.79
N PRO A 130 -3.61 -8.33 10.48
CA PRO A 130 -4.86 -8.99 10.86
C PRO A 130 -5.61 -8.21 11.95
N ASN A 131 -6.93 -8.44 12.03
CA ASN A 131 -7.76 -7.99 13.15
C ASN A 131 -7.44 -8.74 14.46
N ARG A 132 -6.92 -9.97 14.35
CA ARG A 132 -6.51 -10.76 15.51
C ARG A 132 -5.33 -10.09 16.21
N GLY A 133 -5.17 -10.30 17.52
CA GLY A 133 -4.02 -9.79 18.26
C GLY A 133 -2.68 -10.22 17.63
N SER A 134 -1.73 -9.30 17.62
CA SER A 134 -0.35 -9.56 17.16
C SER A 134 0.61 -8.58 17.83
N PHE A 135 1.89 -8.92 17.89
CA PHE A 135 2.95 -8.05 18.38
C PHE A 135 3.51 -7.10 17.31
N MET A 136 2.98 -7.15 16.08
CA MET A 136 3.47 -6.33 14.96
C MET A 136 2.83 -4.94 14.97
N PHE A 137 3.37 -4.02 14.17
CA PHE A 137 2.76 -2.69 13.90
C PHE A 137 2.48 -1.85 15.16
N ARG A 138 3.50 -1.72 16.04
CA ARG A 138 3.47 -0.96 17.31
C ARG A 138 2.62 -1.56 18.42
N LYS A 139 2.10 -2.78 18.25
CA LYS A 139 1.39 -3.52 19.31
C LYS A 139 2.33 -4.31 20.23
N ASN A 140 3.65 -4.20 20.05
CA ASN A 140 4.66 -5.02 20.75
C ASN A 140 4.76 -4.77 22.26
N TRP A 141 4.29 -3.63 22.76
CA TRP A 141 4.36 -3.29 24.19
C TRP A 141 3.18 -3.83 25.00
N ASP A 142 2.00 -3.92 24.36
CA ASP A 142 0.74 -4.24 25.04
C ASP A 142 0.15 -5.60 24.61
N PHE A 143 0.77 -6.28 23.64
CA PHE A 143 0.28 -7.58 23.18
C PHE A 143 0.51 -8.69 24.21
N ASP A 144 -0.59 -9.33 24.64
CA ASP A 144 -0.57 -10.55 25.46
C ASP A 144 -1.14 -11.74 24.66
N PRO A 145 -0.32 -12.77 24.33
CA PRO A 145 -0.80 -13.93 23.59
C PRO A 145 -1.82 -14.78 24.37
N ARG A 146 -1.96 -14.61 25.69
CA ARG A 146 -2.93 -15.35 26.52
C ARG A 146 -4.36 -14.87 26.33
N GLU A 147 -4.53 -13.61 25.93
CA GLU A 147 -5.83 -12.98 25.65
C GLU A 147 -6.34 -13.29 24.23
N GLN A 148 -5.52 -14.00 23.43
CA GLN A 148 -5.88 -14.35 22.06
C GLN A 148 -6.94 -15.47 22.06
N PRO A 149 -8.12 -15.26 21.45
CA PRO A 149 -9.11 -16.34 21.33
C PRO A 149 -8.54 -17.50 20.49
N PRO A 150 -8.90 -18.76 20.81
CA PRO A 150 -8.50 -19.92 20.02
C PRO A 150 -9.01 -19.79 18.58
N ALA A 151 -8.24 -20.36 17.65
CA ALA A 151 -8.49 -20.32 16.21
C ALA A 151 -9.72 -21.13 15.79
#